data_AF-A0A0F9K381-F1
#
_entry.id   AF-A0A0F9K381-F1
#
_cell.length_a   1.000
_cell.length_b   1.000
_cell.length_c   1.000
_cell.angle_alpha   90.00
_cell.angle_beta   90.00
_cell.angle_gamma   90.00
#
_symmetry.space_group_name_H-M   'P 1'
#
loop_
_entity.id
_entity.type
_entity.pdbx_description
1 polymer ?
#
loop_
_entity_poly.entity_id
_entity_poly.type
_entity_poly.pdbx_seq_one_letter_code
_entity_poly.pdbx_strand_id
1 'polypeptide(L)'
;MGIKGKWEIFFRLFGMILFLIGIISTVILDFYLLQDILVYIFLIIILVLLFSLIIGLKLELKTLMENQLMVLTIISMFSSIILIIGSIISHQQSIITIFLFLTLSNSLAIISWHFSLSLYKKKKFIFIIGSTIYVFISLFLRIQVLMKNFGLICLLPLIIIIIGIGTIITAEIILIKKKLLKYI
;
A
#
# COMPACT_ATOMS: atom_id res chain seq x y z
N MET A 1 -25.71 -17.37 -2.57
CA MET A 1 -25.66 -16.12 -1.78
C MET A 1 -26.92 -15.31 -2.06
N GLY A 2 -27.79 -15.14 -1.07
CA GLY A 2 -29.03 -14.39 -1.25
C GLY A 2 -28.76 -12.94 -1.68
N ILE A 3 -29.67 -12.38 -2.48
CA ILE A 3 -29.62 -11.02 -3.08
C ILE A 3 -29.37 -9.91 -2.03
N LYS A 4 -29.57 -10.19 -0.74
CA LYS A 4 -29.28 -9.30 0.39
C LYS A 4 -27.75 -9.19 0.60
N GLY A 5 -27.15 -8.07 0.18
CA GLY A 5 -25.73 -7.76 0.43
C GLY A 5 -24.83 -7.66 -0.80
N LYS A 6 -25.35 -7.95 -2.01
CA LYS A 6 -24.54 -8.01 -3.24
C LYS A 6 -23.89 -6.66 -3.57
N TRP A 7 -24.64 -5.57 -3.41
CA TRP A 7 -24.16 -4.23 -3.69
C TRP A 7 -23.06 -3.79 -2.73
N GLU A 8 -23.19 -4.10 -1.45
CA GLU A 8 -22.20 -3.75 -0.44
C GLU A 8 -20.89 -4.53 -0.62
N ILE A 9 -20.98 -5.82 -0.95
CA ILE A 9 -19.80 -6.62 -1.31
C ILE A 9 -19.12 -6.04 -2.56
N PHE A 10 -19.91 -5.62 -3.56
CA PHE A 10 -19.39 -4.96 -4.75
C PHE A 10 -18.69 -3.63 -4.42
N PHE A 11 -19.29 -2.76 -3.60
CA PHE A 11 -18.66 -1.51 -3.15
C PHE A 11 -17.35 -1.75 -2.40
N ARG A 12 -17.29 -2.81 -1.59
CA ARG A 12 -16.09 -3.22 -0.86
C ARG A 12 -14.96 -3.64 -1.81
N LEU A 13 -15.29 -4.42 -2.85
CA LEU A 13 -14.34 -4.81 -3.91
C LEU A 13 -13.89 -3.60 -4.73
N PHE A 14 -14.82 -2.73 -5.10
CA PHE A 14 -14.52 -1.51 -5.84
C PHE A 14 -13.57 -0.60 -5.06
N GLY A 15 -13.78 -0.42 -3.76
CA GLY A 15 -12.88 0.34 -2.89
C GLY A 15 -11.48 -0.27 -2.80
N MET A 16 -11.36 -1.61 -2.78
CA MET A 16 -10.06 -2.29 -2.84
C MET A 16 -9.33 -2.02 -4.17
N ILE A 17 -10.05 -2.01 -5.29
CA ILE A 17 -9.48 -1.72 -6.61
C ILE A 17 -9.04 -0.26 -6.69
N LEU A 18 -9.87 0.68 -6.23
CA LEU A 18 -9.50 2.09 -6.12
C LEU A 18 -8.25 2.29 -5.26
N PHE A 19 -8.17 1.60 -4.12
CA PHE A 19 -6.99 1.67 -3.26
C PHE A 19 -5.73 1.17 -4.00
N LEU A 20 -5.83 0.07 -4.76
CA LEU A 20 -4.72 -0.44 -5.56
C LEU A 20 -4.27 0.54 -6.64
N ILE A 21 -5.23 1.09 -7.40
CA ILE A 21 -4.95 2.09 -8.46
C ILE A 21 -4.25 3.30 -7.84
N GLY A 22 -4.74 3.73 -6.69
CA GLY A 22 -4.11 4.77 -5.88
C GLY A 22 -2.64 4.45 -5.58
N ILE A 23 -2.34 3.27 -5.03
CA ILE A 23 -0.96 2.85 -4.71
C ILE A 23 -0.07 2.83 -5.97
N ILE A 24 -0.56 2.29 -7.09
CA ILE A 24 0.21 2.26 -8.33
C ILE A 24 0.50 3.68 -8.82
N SER A 25 -0.51 4.54 -8.81
CA SER A 25 -0.34 5.95 -9.20
C SER A 25 0.58 6.72 -8.25
N THR A 26 0.61 6.40 -6.95
CA THR A 26 1.58 7.00 -6.03
C THR A 26 3.00 6.64 -6.41
N VAL A 27 3.28 5.35 -6.67
CA VAL A 27 4.62 4.87 -7.05
C VAL A 27 5.11 5.50 -8.35
N ILE A 28 4.23 5.75 -9.31
CA ILE A 28 4.59 6.47 -10.55
C ILE A 28 5.00 7.91 -10.21
N LEU A 29 4.23 8.60 -9.38
CA LEU A 29 4.53 9.99 -9.01
C LEU A 29 5.71 10.14 -8.04
N ASP A 30 6.11 9.07 -7.36
CA ASP A 30 7.26 9.09 -6.45
C ASP A 30 8.59 9.34 -7.19
N PHE A 31 8.63 9.16 -8.52
CA PHE A 31 9.73 9.61 -9.36
C PHE A 31 10.04 11.10 -9.17
N TYR A 32 9.00 11.94 -9.06
CA TYR A 32 9.14 13.39 -8.87
C TYR A 32 9.67 13.77 -7.48
N LEU A 33 9.51 12.89 -6.49
CA LEU A 33 10.03 13.06 -5.13
C LEU A 33 11.52 12.73 -5.05
N LEU A 34 11.95 11.63 -5.69
CA LEU A 34 13.33 11.17 -5.62
C LEU A 34 14.28 11.93 -6.54
N GLN A 35 13.82 12.34 -7.72
CA GLN A 35 14.60 13.08 -8.74
C GLN A 35 15.91 12.37 -9.19
N ASP A 36 16.12 11.12 -8.78
CA ASP A 36 17.25 10.27 -9.14
C ASP A 36 16.71 8.95 -9.71
N ILE A 37 17.08 8.66 -10.97
CA ILE A 37 16.56 7.52 -11.71
C ILE A 37 17.05 6.18 -11.15
N LEU A 38 18.28 6.12 -10.65
CA LEU A 38 18.85 4.88 -10.10
C LEU A 38 18.19 4.53 -8.78
N VAL A 39 18.03 5.52 -7.90
CA VAL A 39 17.34 5.36 -6.61
C VAL A 39 15.87 5.00 -6.82
N TYR A 40 15.22 5.59 -7.83
CA TYR A 40 13.85 5.23 -8.21
C TYR A 40 13.73 3.79 -8.72
N ILE A 41 14.68 3.31 -9.53
CA ILE A 41 14.72 1.91 -9.98
C ILE A 41 14.84 0.96 -8.77
N PHE A 42 15.69 1.27 -7.80
CA PHE A 42 15.78 0.46 -6.57
C PHE A 42 14.47 0.44 -5.77
N LEU A 43 13.79 1.59 -5.68
CA LEU A 43 12.45 1.66 -5.08
C LEU A 43 11.48 0.73 -5.80
N ILE A 44 11.43 0.77 -7.13
CA ILE A 44 10.55 -0.10 -7.92
C ILE A 44 10.88 -1.58 -7.66
N ILE A 45 12.15 -1.97 -7.68
CA ILE A 45 12.56 -3.37 -7.47
C ILE A 45 12.06 -3.87 -6.10
N ILE A 46 12.26 -3.10 -5.04
CA ILE A 46 11.78 -3.44 -3.70
C ILE A 46 10.26 -3.62 -3.71
N LEU A 47 9.53 -2.68 -4.31
CA LEU A 47 8.07 -2.71 -4.33
C LEU A 47 7.52 -3.87 -5.16
N VAL A 48 8.14 -4.20 -6.30
CA VAL A 48 7.75 -5.34 -7.13
C VAL A 48 7.94 -6.65 -6.37
N LEU A 49 9.08 -6.83 -5.68
CA LEU A 49 9.30 -8.01 -4.84
C LEU A 49 8.22 -8.13 -3.76
N LEU A 50 7.90 -7.03 -3.08
CA LEU A 50 6.89 -7.02 -2.02
C LEU A 50 5.47 -7.27 -2.56
N PHE A 51 5.12 -6.67 -3.71
CA PHE A 51 3.86 -6.91 -4.41
C PHE A 51 3.72 -8.37 -4.83
N SER A 52 4.77 -8.97 -5.38
CA SER A 52 4.75 -10.36 -5.82
C SER A 52 4.45 -11.32 -4.66
N LEU A 53 5.06 -11.10 -3.49
CA LEU A 53 4.77 -11.85 -2.28
C LEU A 53 3.31 -11.65 -1.85
N ILE A 54 2.83 -10.41 -1.80
CA ILE A 54 1.47 -10.13 -1.33
C ILE A 54 0.40 -10.69 -2.26
N ILE A 55 0.60 -10.64 -3.57
CA ILE A 55 -0.27 -11.27 -4.57
C ILE A 55 -0.24 -12.79 -4.38
N GLY A 56 0.95 -13.39 -4.26
CA GLY A 56 1.09 -14.82 -4.06
C GLY A 56 0.41 -15.33 -2.80
N LEU A 57 0.51 -14.59 -1.68
CA LEU A 57 -0.21 -14.87 -0.45
C LEU A 57 -1.72 -14.70 -0.59
N LYS A 58 -2.17 -13.71 -1.36
CA LYS A 58 -3.59 -13.43 -1.58
C LYS A 58 -4.26 -14.46 -2.52
N LEU A 59 -3.47 -15.07 -3.41
CA LEU A 59 -3.89 -16.17 -4.29
C LEU A 59 -3.73 -17.56 -3.65
N GLU A 60 -3.28 -17.63 -2.39
CA GLU A 60 -3.08 -18.88 -1.64
C GLU A 60 -2.23 -19.91 -2.40
N LEU A 61 -1.16 -19.44 -3.08
CA LEU A 61 -0.25 -20.33 -3.80
C LEU A 61 0.37 -21.35 -2.82
N LYS A 62 0.15 -22.64 -3.09
CA LYS A 62 0.51 -23.74 -2.19
C LYS A 62 1.98 -23.70 -1.73
N THR A 63 2.89 -23.42 -2.65
CA THR A 63 4.34 -23.31 -2.37
C THR A 63 4.68 -22.16 -1.42
N LEU A 64 3.97 -21.04 -1.51
CA LEU A 64 4.15 -19.88 -0.64
C LEU A 64 3.55 -20.10 0.75
N MET A 65 2.44 -20.83 0.85
CA MET A 65 1.80 -21.14 2.13
C MET A 65 2.63 -22.11 2.96
N GLU A 66 3.24 -23.11 2.32
CA GLU A 66 4.10 -24.09 3.00
C GLU A 66 5.41 -23.46 3.50
N ASN A 67 6.02 -22.55 2.74
CA ASN A 67 7.32 -21.94 3.05
C ASN A 67 7.23 -20.45 3.40
N GLN A 68 6.11 -20.00 3.97
CA GLN A 68 5.79 -18.58 4.11
C GLN A 68 6.87 -17.77 4.84
N LEU A 69 7.39 -18.30 5.95
CA LEU A 69 8.44 -17.65 6.73
C LEU A 69 9.77 -17.56 5.96
N MET A 70 10.15 -18.64 5.27
CA MET A 70 11.38 -18.67 4.49
C MET A 70 11.33 -17.70 3.30
N VAL A 71 10.20 -17.63 2.59
CA VAL A 71 10.07 -16.67 1.48
C VAL A 71 10.07 -15.23 2.00
N LEU A 72 9.41 -14.98 3.13
CA LEU A 72 9.42 -13.66 3.77
C LEU A 72 10.85 -13.24 4.20
N THR A 73 11.62 -14.14 4.80
CA THR A 73 13.00 -13.84 5.22
C THR A 73 13.89 -13.54 4.01
N ILE A 74 13.82 -14.34 2.95
CA ILE A 74 14.58 -14.11 1.71
C ILE A 74 14.26 -12.73 1.11
N ILE A 75 12.98 -12.41 0.96
CA ILE A 75 12.55 -11.12 0.39
C ILE A 75 12.97 -9.96 1.29
N SER A 76 12.87 -10.12 2.62
CA SER A 76 13.31 -9.10 3.56
C SER A 76 14.83 -8.84 3.47
N MET A 77 15.66 -9.89 3.36
CA MET A 77 17.10 -9.73 3.20
C MET A 77 17.45 -9.08 1.86
N PHE A 78 16.80 -9.47 0.77
CA PHE A 78 17.01 -8.80 -0.52
C PHE A 78 16.62 -7.33 -0.47
N SER A 79 15.47 -7.02 0.15
CA SER A 79 15.02 -5.64 0.29
C SER A 79 15.97 -4.80 1.14
N SER A 80 16.54 -5.35 2.22
CA SER A 80 17.46 -4.62 3.08
C SER A 80 18.80 -4.35 2.37
N ILE A 81 19.32 -5.30 1.60
CA ILE A 81 20.52 -5.10 0.78
C ILE A 81 20.29 -3.97 -0.24
N ILE A 82 19.16 -3.98 -0.95
CA ILE A 82 18.84 -2.94 -1.94
C ILE A 82 18.65 -1.58 -1.26
N LEU A 83 18.02 -1.53 -0.08
CA LEU A 83 17.90 -0.30 0.70
C LEU A 83 19.27 0.29 1.07
N ILE A 84 20.21 -0.54 1.51
CA ILE A 84 21.58 -0.11 1.83
C ILE A 84 22.27 0.43 0.58
N ILE A 85 22.22 -0.30 -0.54
CA ILE A 85 22.83 0.13 -1.81
C ILE A 85 22.22 1.46 -2.29
N GLY A 86 20.89 1.57 -2.28
CA GLY A 86 20.18 2.79 -2.65
C GLY A 86 20.55 3.99 -1.76
N SER A 87 20.75 3.75 -0.47
CA SER A 87 21.18 4.80 0.48
C SER A 87 22.61 5.27 0.25
N ILE A 88 23.52 4.40 -0.20
CA ILE A 88 24.92 4.77 -0.52
C ILE A 88 24.98 5.58 -1.82
N ILE A 89 24.17 5.21 -2.81
CA ILE A 89 24.14 5.85 -4.13
C ILE A 89 23.46 7.23 -4.07
N SER A 90 22.50 7.42 -3.17
CA SER A 90 21.90 8.73 -2.93
C SER A 90 22.89 9.64 -2.20
N HIS A 91 23.77 10.28 -2.95
CA HIS A 91 24.83 11.16 -2.43
C HIS A 91 24.32 12.32 -1.55
N GLN A 92 23.02 12.66 -1.61
CA GLN A 92 22.40 13.69 -0.79
C GLN A 92 21.58 13.10 0.37
N GLN A 93 21.84 13.59 1.59
CA GLN A 93 21.14 13.14 2.80
C GLN A 93 19.62 13.35 2.75
N SER A 94 19.15 14.39 2.06
CA SER A 94 17.72 14.62 1.81
C SER A 94 17.10 13.49 0.98
N ILE A 95 17.78 13.03 -0.08
CA ILE A 95 17.29 11.97 -0.95
C ILE A 95 17.26 10.62 -0.21
N ILE A 96 18.27 10.34 0.62
CA ILE A 96 18.31 9.13 1.46
C ILE A 96 17.06 9.06 2.34
N THR A 97 16.75 10.15 3.06
CA THR A 97 15.60 10.17 3.96
C THR A 97 14.29 10.01 3.21
N ILE A 98 14.10 10.72 2.09
CA ILE A 98 12.91 10.58 1.23
C ILE A 98 12.76 9.14 0.72
N PHE A 99 13.85 8.52 0.25
CA PHE A 99 13.85 7.12 -0.22
C PHE A 99 13.42 6.13 0.87
N LEU A 100 13.95 6.26 2.08
CA LEU A 100 13.55 5.42 3.22
C LEU A 100 12.08 5.62 3.61
N PHE A 101 11.60 6.86 3.66
CA PHE A 101 10.19 7.13 3.96
C PHE A 101 9.24 6.66 2.85
N LEU A 102 9.65 6.76 1.59
CA LEU A 102 8.86 6.26 0.46
C LEU A 102 8.77 4.74 0.44
N THR A 103 9.88 4.04 0.67
CA THR A 103 9.89 2.57 0.76
C THR A 103 9.05 2.08 1.95
N LEU A 104 9.16 2.73 3.11
CA LEU A 104 8.36 2.40 4.29
C LEU A 104 6.86 2.70 4.08
N SER A 105 6.51 3.86 3.54
CA SER A 105 5.10 4.21 3.30
C SER A 105 4.45 3.31 2.25
N ASN A 106 5.12 3.07 1.11
CA ASN A 106 4.58 2.20 0.07
C ASN A 106 4.47 0.74 0.54
N SER A 107 5.44 0.22 1.30
CA SER A 107 5.32 -1.13 1.88
C SER A 107 4.15 -1.25 2.85
N LEU A 108 3.93 -0.25 3.72
CA LEU A 108 2.73 -0.16 4.57
C LEU A 108 1.44 -0.17 3.75
N ALA A 109 1.39 0.60 2.65
CA ALA A 109 0.21 0.66 1.79
C ALA A 109 -0.14 -0.70 1.19
N ILE A 110 0.87 -1.45 0.71
CA ILE A 110 0.65 -2.77 0.11
C ILE A 110 0.20 -3.79 1.18
N ILE A 111 0.77 -3.73 2.39
CA ILE A 111 0.32 -4.57 3.53
C ILE A 111 -1.12 -4.24 3.91
N SER A 112 -1.48 -2.96 4.01
CA SER A 112 -2.85 -2.53 4.26
C SER A 112 -3.78 -3.03 3.13
N TRP A 113 -3.37 -2.91 1.88
CA TRP A 113 -4.15 -3.42 0.75
C TRP A 113 -4.40 -4.93 0.82
N HIS A 114 -3.43 -5.72 1.27
CA HIS A 114 -3.61 -7.16 1.52
C HIS A 114 -4.75 -7.43 2.51
N PHE A 115 -4.81 -6.68 3.60
CA PHE A 115 -5.82 -6.85 4.66
C PHE A 115 -7.15 -6.12 4.43
N SER A 116 -7.29 -5.37 3.33
CA SER A 116 -8.49 -4.57 3.02
C SER A 116 -9.81 -5.35 3.13
N LEU A 117 -9.84 -6.59 2.63
CA LEU A 117 -11.02 -7.48 2.64
C LEU A 117 -11.04 -8.51 3.78
N SER A 118 -10.10 -8.44 4.72
CA SER A 118 -10.03 -9.42 5.80
C SER A 118 -11.26 -9.33 6.73
N LEU A 119 -11.78 -10.50 7.13
CA LEU A 119 -12.84 -10.64 8.13
C LEU A 119 -12.33 -10.78 9.57
N TYR A 120 -11.01 -10.94 9.75
CA TYR A 120 -10.41 -11.08 11.07
C TYR A 120 -10.20 -9.73 11.74
N LYS A 121 -10.66 -9.56 12.99
CA LYS A 121 -10.55 -8.29 13.74
C LYS A 121 -9.13 -7.73 13.78
N LYS A 122 -8.16 -8.58 14.12
CA LYS A 122 -6.74 -8.18 14.24
C LYS A 122 -6.19 -7.65 12.91
N LYS A 123 -6.45 -8.37 11.80
CA LYS A 123 -6.03 -7.97 10.45
C LYS A 123 -6.72 -6.68 10.00
N LYS A 124 -7.99 -6.49 10.38
CA LYS A 124 -8.72 -5.26 10.06
C LYS A 124 -8.17 -4.04 10.79
N PHE A 125 -7.76 -4.20 12.04
CA PHE A 125 -7.08 -3.15 12.79
C PHE A 125 -5.76 -2.74 12.13
N ILE A 126 -4.97 -3.70 11.65
CA ILE A 126 -3.75 -3.45 10.86
C ILE A 126 -4.07 -2.68 9.58
N PHE A 127 -5.16 -3.00 8.87
CA PHE A 127 -5.60 -2.23 7.70
C PHE A 127 -5.90 -0.77 8.06
N ILE A 128 -6.71 -0.52 9.10
CA ILE A 128 -7.12 0.85 9.47
C ILE A 128 -5.91 1.68 9.92
N ILE A 129 -5.10 1.15 10.84
CA ILE A 129 -3.93 1.88 11.34
C ILE A 129 -2.89 2.07 10.24
N GLY A 130 -2.55 1.00 9.51
CA GLY A 130 -1.54 1.06 8.46
C GLY A 130 -1.94 2.04 7.34
N SER A 131 -3.20 2.03 6.93
CA SER A 131 -3.69 2.97 5.91
C SER A 131 -3.70 4.42 6.41
N THR A 132 -3.99 4.64 7.69
CA THR A 132 -3.95 5.97 8.32
C THR A 132 -2.52 6.49 8.38
N ILE A 133 -1.57 5.69 8.87
CA ILE A 133 -0.14 6.05 8.93
C ILE A 133 0.40 6.33 7.53
N TYR A 134 0.06 5.48 6.55
CA TYR A 134 0.41 5.70 5.16
C TYR A 134 -0.09 7.04 4.62
N VAL A 135 -1.37 7.37 4.85
CA VAL A 135 -1.96 8.65 4.40
C VAL A 135 -1.21 9.83 5.03
N PHE A 136 -0.90 9.78 6.32
CA PHE A 136 -0.14 10.85 6.98
C PHE A 136 1.28 11.02 6.43
N ILE A 137 2.03 9.93 6.29
CA ILE A 137 3.41 9.98 5.75
C ILE A 137 3.38 10.46 4.30
N SER A 138 2.50 9.91 3.47
CA SER A 138 2.40 10.30 2.06
C SER A 138 1.97 11.75 1.91
N LEU A 139 1.10 12.27 2.77
CA LEU A 139 0.67 13.67 2.75
C LEU A 139 1.84 14.59 3.11
N PHE A 140 2.59 14.24 4.16
CA PHE A 140 3.79 14.98 4.57
C PHE A 140 4.84 15.07 3.44
N LEU A 141 5.16 13.94 2.79
CA LEU A 141 6.11 13.92 1.66
C LEU A 141 5.60 14.73 0.46
N ARG A 142 4.30 14.63 0.13
CA ARG A 142 3.74 15.30 -1.05
C ARG A 142 3.56 16.81 -0.87
N ILE A 143 3.38 17.31 0.35
CA ILE A 143 3.39 18.75 0.62
C ILE A 143 4.72 19.38 0.17
N GLN A 144 5.85 18.70 0.40
CA GLN A 144 7.17 19.21 -0.01
C GLN A 144 7.29 19.38 -1.53
N VAL A 145 6.63 18.51 -2.31
CA VAL A 145 6.62 18.57 -3.79
C VAL A 145 5.57 19.53 -4.32
N LEU A 146 4.44 19.70 -3.62
CA LEU A 146 3.42 20.68 -3.97
C LEU A 146 4.02 22.09 -4.09
N MET A 147 4.97 22.42 -3.20
CA MET A 147 5.66 23.72 -3.20
C MET A 147 6.68 23.89 -4.35
N LYS A 148 7.05 22.81 -5.05
CA LYS A 148 8.17 22.76 -6.00
C LYS A 148 7.78 22.65 -7.50
N ASN A 149 6.50 22.76 -7.88
CA ASN A 149 5.96 22.99 -9.25
C ASN A 149 5.00 21.92 -9.85
N PHE A 150 4.73 20.79 -9.19
CA PHE A 150 3.88 19.73 -9.80
C PHE A 150 2.38 19.81 -9.47
N GLY A 151 1.96 20.88 -8.78
CA GLY A 151 0.55 21.23 -8.57
C GLY A 151 -0.29 20.20 -7.81
N LEU A 152 -1.61 20.34 -7.88
CA LEU A 152 -2.59 19.46 -7.22
C LEU A 152 -2.56 18.00 -7.73
N ILE A 153 -1.93 17.74 -8.88
CA ILE A 153 -1.84 16.40 -9.49
C ILE A 153 -1.11 15.43 -8.57
N CYS A 154 -0.10 15.90 -7.82
CA CYS A 154 0.59 15.08 -6.82
C CYS A 154 -0.32 14.60 -5.69
N LEU A 155 -1.44 15.27 -5.40
CA LEU A 155 -2.37 14.84 -4.35
C LEU A 155 -3.45 13.87 -4.86
N LEU A 156 -3.67 13.79 -6.17
CA LEU A 156 -4.74 13.01 -6.77
C LEU A 156 -4.69 11.52 -6.40
N PRO A 157 -3.53 10.83 -6.44
CA PRO A 157 -3.43 9.45 -5.93
C PRO A 157 -3.88 9.30 -4.48
N LEU A 158 -3.52 10.25 -3.61
CA LEU A 158 -3.83 10.20 -2.19
C LEU A 158 -5.34 10.38 -1.95
N ILE A 159 -5.98 11.24 -2.74
CA ILE A 159 -7.45 11.39 -2.76
C ILE A 159 -8.12 10.07 -3.20
N ILE A 160 -7.65 9.43 -4.27
CA ILE A 160 -8.16 8.14 -4.73
C ILE A 160 -8.06 7.09 -3.62
N ILE A 161 -6.93 7.05 -2.90
CA ILE A 161 -6.71 6.12 -1.79
C ILE A 161 -7.69 6.38 -0.65
N ILE A 162 -7.88 7.64 -0.23
CA ILE A 162 -8.84 8.00 0.83
C ILE A 162 -10.26 7.57 0.44
N ILE A 163 -10.67 7.81 -0.82
CA ILE A 163 -11.97 7.36 -1.32
C ILE A 163 -12.06 5.82 -1.31
N GLY A 164 -11.01 5.13 -1.74
CA GLY A 164 -10.92 3.66 -1.67
C GLY A 164 -11.08 3.12 -0.25
N ILE A 165 -10.38 3.70 0.73
CA ILE A 165 -10.48 3.32 2.14
C ILE A 165 -11.90 3.61 2.67
N GLY A 166 -12.44 4.79 2.39
CA GLY A 166 -13.78 5.20 2.82
C GLY A 166 -14.88 4.30 2.27
N THR A 167 -14.80 3.93 0.98
CA THR A 167 -15.75 2.98 0.36
C THR A 167 -15.68 1.58 0.97
N ILE A 168 -14.48 1.08 1.31
CA ILE A 168 -14.32 -0.20 2.02
C ILE A 168 -15.00 -0.14 3.41
N ILE A 169 -14.68 0.89 4.20
CA ILE A 169 -15.17 1.01 5.59
C ILE A 169 -16.69 1.21 5.62
N THR A 170 -17.23 2.07 4.76
CA THR A 170 -18.67 2.33 4.69
C THR A 170 -19.45 1.07 4.30
N ALA A 171 -18.99 0.34 3.28
CA ALA A 171 -19.59 -0.92 2.87
C ALA A 171 -19.60 -1.95 4.01
N GLU A 172 -18.51 -2.04 4.78
CA GLU A 172 -18.43 -2.95 5.93
C GLU A 172 -19.35 -2.56 7.06
N ILE A 173 -19.45 -1.27 7.41
CA ILE A 173 -20.38 -0.80 8.45
C ILE A 173 -21.82 -1.17 8.08
N ILE A 174 -22.21 -1.02 6.80
CA ILE A 174 -23.54 -1.37 6.33
C ILE A 174 -23.76 -2.90 6.43
N LEU A 175 -22.78 -3.72 6.02
CA LEU A 175 -22.87 -5.17 6.12
C LEU A 175 -23.00 -5.66 7.57
N ILE A 176 -22.27 -5.03 8.50
CA ILE A 176 -22.35 -5.34 9.94
C ILE A 176 -23.72 -4.93 10.49
N LYS A 177 -24.22 -3.73 10.16
CA LYS A 177 -25.56 -3.28 10.57
C LYS A 177 -26.65 -4.23 10.06
N LYS A 178 -26.50 -4.76 8.85
CA LYS A 178 -27.41 -5.75 8.25
C LYS A 178 -27.22 -7.18 8.78
N LYS A 179 -26.28 -7.40 9.72
CA LYS A 179 -25.88 -8.71 10.26
C LYS A 179 -25.41 -9.70 9.18
N LEU A 180 -24.96 -9.20 8.04
CA LEU A 180 -24.46 -10.00 6.91
C LEU A 180 -22.95 -10.28 7.02
N LEU A 181 -22.25 -9.50 7.83
CA LEU A 181 -20.83 -9.68 8.12
C LEU A 181 -20.62 -9.63 9.62
N LYS A 182 -19.95 -10.64 10.16
CA LYS A 182 -19.52 -10.68 11.56
C LYS A 182 -18.01 -10.88 11.56
N TYR A 183 -17.31 -10.01 12.28
CA TYR A 183 -15.88 -10.20 12.47
C TYR A 183 -15.62 -11.45 13.31
N ILE A 184 -14.69 -12.26 12.84
CA ILE A 184 -14.15 -13.45 13.53
C ILE A 184 -12.88 -13.01 14.27
#